data_AF-A0A846TW60-F1
#
_entry.id   AF-A0A846TW60-F1
#
_cell.length_a   1.000
_cell.length_b   1.000
_cell.length_c   1.000
_cell.angle_alpha   90.00
_cell.angle_beta   90.00
_cell.angle_gamma   90.00
#
_symmetry.space_group_name_H-M   'P 1'
#
loop_
_entity.id
_entity.type
_entity.pdbx_description
1 polymer ?
#
loop_
_entity_poly.entity_id
_entity_poly.type
_entity_poly.pdbx_seq_one_letter_code
_entity_poly.pdbx_strand_id
1 'polypeptide(L)' 'MGYCIRCKGTVLATERWIKLVAGFYHLKCYDKLVARNKKFIIIFSCSFGLFFITLVTVVLVLAL' A
#
# COMPACT_ATOMS: atom_id res chain seq x y z
N MET A 1 3.94 -26.32 9.79
CA MET A 1 4.97 -25.27 9.60
C MET A 1 4.75 -24.64 8.22
N GLY A 2 4.85 -23.31 8.07
CA GLY A 2 4.53 -22.60 6.82
C GLY A 2 5.75 -21.95 6.17
N TYR A 3 5.65 -21.61 4.87
CA TYR A 3 6.71 -20.95 4.11
C TYR A 3 6.30 -19.53 3.76
N CYS A 4 7.22 -18.57 3.89
CA CYS A 4 6.98 -17.20 3.47
C CYS A 4 6.99 -17.12 1.95
N ILE A 5 5.88 -16.69 1.35
CA ILE A 5 5.72 -16.64 -0.12
C ILE A 5 6.75 -15.73 -0.77
N ARG A 6 7.16 -14.66 -0.08
CA ARG A 6 8.04 -13.64 -0.65
C ARG A 6 9.51 -14.04 -0.69
N CYS A 7 10.06 -14.56 0.40
CA CYS A 7 11.46 -14.97 0.47
C CYS A 7 11.68 -16.47 0.26
N LYS A 8 10.59 -17.26 0.16
CA LYS A 8 10.58 -18.72 0.12
C LYS A 8 11.25 -19.40 1.34
N GLY A 9 11.59 -18.63 2.37
CA GLY A 9 12.14 -19.14 3.62
C GLY A 9 11.06 -19.77 4.50
N THR A 10 11.45 -20.75 5.31
CA THR A 10 10.60 -21.32 6.36
C THR A 10 10.29 -20.27 7.43
N VAL A 11 9.04 -20.23 7.85
CA VAL A 11 8.60 -19.40 8.98
C VAL A 11 8.77 -20.21 10.26
N LEU A 12 9.76 -19.82 11.08
CA LEU A 12 10.02 -20.45 12.37
C LEU A 12 8.99 -19.97 13.40
N ALA A 13 8.69 -20.82 14.39
CA ALA A 13 7.72 -20.50 15.44
C ALA A 13 8.16 -19.31 16.33
N THR A 14 9.47 -19.04 16.38
CA THR A 14 10.07 -17.91 17.09
C THR A 14 9.97 -16.59 16.34
N GLU A 15 9.64 -16.62 15.04
CA GLU A 15 9.58 -15.43 14.20
C GLU A 15 8.15 -14.87 14.15
N ARG A 16 8.04 -13.55 14.01
CA ARG A 16 6.75 -12.89 13.77
C ARG A 16 6.35 -13.04 12.30
N TRP A 17 5.14 -13.55 12.06
CA TRP A 17 4.57 -13.77 10.74
C TRP A 17 3.10 -13.35 10.67
N ILE A 18 2.59 -13.19 9.45
CA ILE A 18 1.20 -12.87 9.16
C ILE A 18 0.66 -13.84 8.11
N LYS A 19 -0.60 -14.28 8.27
CA LYS A 19 -1.30 -15.09 7.27
C LYS A 19 -2.29 -14.20 6.53
N LEU A 20 -2.11 -14.12 5.21
CA LEU A 20 -3.00 -13.42 4.29
C LEU A 20 -3.73 -14.44 3.41
N VAL A 21 -4.68 -13.98 2.60
CA VAL A 21 -5.41 -14.82 1.64
C VAL A 21 -4.45 -15.53 0.67
N ALA A 22 -3.41 -14.83 0.22
CA ALA A 22 -2.38 -15.41 -0.65
C ALA A 22 -1.51 -16.47 0.05
N GLY A 23 -1.41 -16.43 1.39
CA GLY A 23 -0.67 -17.37 2.23
C GLY A 23 0.19 -16.69 3.30
N PHE A 24 1.27 -17.35 3.74
CA PHE A 24 2.10 -16.89 4.86
C PHE A 24 3.19 -15.92 4.42
N TYR A 25 3.44 -14.91 5.24
CA TYR A 25 4.52 -13.94 5.06
C TYR A 25 5.24 -13.68 6.37
N HIS A 26 6.58 -13.58 6.33
CA HIS A 26 7.33 -12.95 7.42
C HIS A 26 6.89 -11.50 7.58
N LEU A 27 6.75 -11.04 8.83
CA LEU A 27 6.33 -9.65 9.10
C LEU A 27 7.26 -8.64 8.42
N LYS A 28 8.58 -8.86 8.48
CA LYS A 28 9.59 -8.03 7.78
C LYS A 28 9.39 -7.99 6.26
N CYS A 29 8.98 -9.11 5.65
CA CYS A 29 8.73 -9.17 4.21
C CYS A 29 7.42 -8.46 3.83
N TYR A 30 6.42 -8.55 4.70
CA TYR A 30 5.15 -7.84 4.57
C TYR A 30 5.32 -6.33 4.76
N ASP A 31 6.09 -5.88 5.74
CA ASP A 31 6.38 -4.44 5.94
C ASP A 31 7.10 -3.85 4.72
N LYS A 32 8.03 -4.59 4.12
CA LYS A 32 8.68 -4.18 2.85
C LYS A 32 7.72 -4.17 1.65
N LEU A 33 6.61 -4.90 1.70
CA LEU A 33 5.52 -4.82 0.71
C LEU A 33 4.70 -3.57 0.93
N VAL A 34 4.21 -3.39 2.16
CA VAL A 34 3.35 -2.27 2.56
C VAL A 34 4.07 -0.94 2.40
N ALA A 35 5.34 -0.84 2.80
CA ALA A 35 6.13 0.38 2.67
C ALA A 35 6.30 0.84 1.21
N ARG A 36 6.36 -0.09 0.24
CA ARG A 36 6.39 0.26 -1.18
C ARG A 36 5.05 0.82 -1.66
N ASN A 37 3.94 0.21 -1.22
CA ASN A 37 2.60 0.67 -1.60
C ASN A 37 2.21 1.98 -0.89
N LYS A 38 2.73 2.24 0.31
CA LYS A 38 2.43 3.48 1.07
C LYS A 38 2.90 4.73 0.33
N LYS A 39 4.07 4.68 -0.33
CA LYS A 39 4.56 5.81 -1.15
C LYS A 39 3.64 6.09 -2.33
N PHE A 40 3.14 5.04 -3.00
CA PHE A 40 2.24 5.18 -4.14
C PHE A 40 0.89 5.80 -3.73
N ILE A 41 0.32 5.35 -2.61
CA ILE A 41 -0.95 5.87 -2.09
C ILE A 41 -0.85 7.37 -1.78
N ILE A 42 0.24 7.82 -1.15
CA ILE A 42 0.43 9.24 -0.81
C ILE A 42 0.54 10.11 -2.07
N ILE A 43 1.34 9.67 -3.05
CA ILE A 43 1.51 10.41 -4.31
C ILE A 43 0.18 10.49 -5.05
N PHE A 44 -0.54 9.39 -5.16
CA PHE A 44 -1.83 9.33 -5.84
C PHE A 44 -2.87 10.25 -5.19
N SER A 45 -3.00 10.23 -3.86
CA SER A 45 -3.92 11.11 -3.14
C SER A 45 -3.58 12.59 -3.31
N CYS A 46 -2.28 12.94 -3.34
CA CYS A 46 -1.84 14.31 -3.52
C CYS A 46 -2.17 14.84 -4.94
N SER A 47 -1.92 14.03 -5.97
CA SER A 47 -2.24 14.39 -7.36
C SER A 47 -3.74 14.49 -7.61
N PHE A 48 -4.54 13.58 -7.04
CA PHE A 48 -5.98 13.62 -7.18
C PHE A 48 -6.62 14.82 -6.48
N GLY A 49 -6.09 15.20 -5.31
CA GLY A 49 -6.53 16.40 -4.59
C GLY A 49 -6.30 17.68 -5.39
N LEU A 50 -5.11 17.85 -5.99
CA LEU A 50 -4.81 19.00 -6.84
C LEU A 50 -5.72 19.10 -8.06
N PHE A 51 -6.02 17.97 -8.70
CA PHE A 51 -6.92 17.91 -9.85
C PHE A 51 -8.37 18.29 -9.50
N PHE A 52 -8.86 17.87 -8.33
CA PHE A 52 -10.20 18.22 -7.88
C PHE A 52 -10.34 19.71 -7.61
N ILE A 53 -9.34 20.32 -6.97
CA ILE A 53 -9.33 21.77 -6.68
C ILE A 53 -9.38 22.58 -7.98
N THR A 54 -8.58 22.23 -8.99
CA THR A 54 -8.61 22.93 -10.28
C THR A 54 -9.95 22.76 -11.00
N LEU A 55 -10.54 21.56 -11.00
CA LEU A 55 -11.88 21.34 -11.55
C LEU A 55 -12.94 22.23 -10.89
N VAL A 56 -12.97 22.27 -9.56
CA VAL A 56 -13.93 23.10 -8.80
C VAL A 56 -13.74 24.58 -9.13
N THR A 57 -12.49 25.06 -9.18
CA THR A 57 -12.20 26.46 -9.52
C THR A 57 -12.66 26.81 -10.93
N VAL A 58 -12.43 25.94 -11.92
CA VAL A 58 -12.86 26.18 -13.32
C VAL A 58 -14.38 26.22 -13.41
N VAL A 59 -15.08 25.28 -12.77
CA VAL A 59 -16.55 25.26 -12.74
C VAL A 59 -17.10 26.50 -12.06
N LEU A 60 -16.50 26.93 -10.95
CA LEU A 60 -16.93 28.14 -10.24
C LEU A 60 -16.75 29.40 -11.09
N VAL A 61 -15.65 29.50 -11.85
CA VAL A 61 -15.40 30.63 -12.75
C VAL A 61 -16.36 30.64 -13.95
N LEU A 62 -16.72 29.47 -14.50
CA LEU A 62 -17.69 29.35 -15.60
C LEU A 62 -19.15 29.64 -15.18
N ALA A 63 -19.46 29.49 -13.89
CA ALA A 63 -20.79 29.75 -13.35
C ALA A 63 -21.03 31.22 -12.95
N LEU A 64 -19.99 32.06 -13.01
CA LEU A 64 -20.02 33.51 -12.78
C LEU A 64 -20.19 34.27 -14.10
#